data_AF-A0A1Q6H4D3-F1
#
_entry.id   AF-A0A1Q6H4D3-F1
#
_cell.length_a   1.000
_cell.length_b   1.000
_cell.length_c   1.000
_cell.angle_alpha   90.00
_cell.angle_beta   90.00
_cell.angle_gamma   90.00
#
_symmetry.space_group_name_H-M   'P 1'
#
loop_
_entity.id
_entity.type
_entity.pdbx_description
1 polymer ?
#
loop_
_entity_poly.entity_id
_entity_poly.type
_entity_poly.pdbx_seq_one_letter_code
_entity_poly.pdbx_strand_id
1 'polypeptide(L)'
;MKKIIDYLFYRYYMVCLKNKEFPRFGATCVLAEVVTMVYLFAALILSFLLTGDFFLPSTSGRTRIIIGIIGCFLPWPIIYLHYNKKRINVLLEKYQNNRYNTKYSDKAVLSLRYIVPTVGLILMLILYQFR
;
A
#
# COMPACT_ATOMS: atom_id res chain seq x y z
N MET A 1 10.49 0.41 9.91
CA MET A 1 9.48 0.54 8.83
C MET A 1 10.08 0.62 7.42
N LYS A 2 11.05 1.51 7.10
CA LYS A 2 11.65 1.60 5.73
C LYS A 2 12.13 0.25 5.15
N LYS A 3 12.74 -0.61 5.99
CA LYS A 3 13.25 -1.93 5.57
C LYS A 3 12.18 -2.85 4.94
N ILE A 4 10.94 -2.84 5.44
CA ILE A 4 9.89 -3.75 4.92
C ILE A 4 9.26 -3.19 3.64
N ILE A 5 9.07 -1.87 3.55
CA ILE A 5 8.59 -1.22 2.32
C ILE A 5 9.59 -1.40 1.19
N ASP A 6 10.89 -1.18 1.46
CA ASP A 6 11.96 -1.43 0.50
C ASP A 6 11.99 -2.91 0.04
N TYR A 7 11.72 -3.84 0.97
CA TYR A 7 11.66 -5.27 0.65
C TYR A 7 10.43 -5.63 -0.20
N LEU A 8 9.25 -5.09 0.13
CA LEU A 8 8.05 -5.28 -0.66
C LEU A 8 8.21 -4.71 -2.07
N PHE A 9 8.78 -3.50 -2.19
CA PHE A 9 9.10 -2.93 -3.50
C PHE A 9 10.02 -3.85 -4.31
N TYR A 10 11.11 -4.34 -3.70
CA TYR A 10 12.01 -5.31 -4.33
C TYR A 10 11.26 -6.57 -4.80
N ARG A 11 10.38 -7.14 -3.96
CA ARG A 11 9.62 -8.33 -4.33
C ARG A 11 8.65 -8.06 -5.48
N TYR A 12 7.90 -6.97 -5.45
CA TYR A 12 7.01 -6.61 -6.55
C TYR A 12 7.79 -6.35 -7.85
N TYR A 13 8.96 -5.70 -7.75
CA TYR A 13 9.84 -5.49 -8.89
C TYR A 13 10.29 -6.82 -9.51
N MET A 14 10.74 -7.76 -8.69
CA MET A 14 11.15 -9.09 -9.17
C MET A 14 10.00 -9.86 -9.81
N VAL A 15 8.77 -9.72 -9.28
CA VAL A 15 7.58 -10.36 -9.87
C VAL A 15 7.27 -9.77 -11.25
N CYS A 16 7.22 -8.44 -11.38
CA CYS A 16 7.00 -7.79 -12.67
C CYS A 16 8.12 -8.14 -13.67
N LEU A 17 9.37 -8.26 -13.21
CA LEU A 17 10.49 -8.70 -14.03
C LEU A 17 10.30 -10.13 -14.56
N LYS A 18 9.89 -11.08 -13.70
CA LYS A 18 9.59 -12.47 -14.09
C LYS A 18 8.44 -12.55 -15.12
N ASN A 19 7.46 -11.67 -14.98
CA ASN A 19 6.29 -11.61 -15.86
C ASN A 19 6.53 -10.83 -17.17
N LYS A 20 7.76 -10.31 -17.41
CA LYS A 20 8.10 -9.47 -18.57
C LYS A 20 7.24 -8.19 -18.68
N GLU A 21 6.80 -7.66 -17.55
CA GLU A 21 6.10 -6.36 -17.45
C GLU A 21 7.10 -5.22 -17.26
N PHE A 22 6.61 -3.97 -17.20
CA PHE A 22 7.43 -2.80 -16.82
C PHE A 22 7.78 -2.83 -15.33
N PRO A 23 8.99 -3.26 -14.90
CA PRO A 23 9.18 -3.72 -13.53
C PRO A 23 9.12 -2.59 -12.49
N ARG A 24 9.68 -1.43 -12.82
CA ARG A 24 9.64 -0.25 -11.96
C ARG A 24 8.22 0.29 -11.82
N PHE A 25 7.50 0.39 -12.94
CA PHE A 25 6.15 0.94 -12.96
C PHE A 25 5.18 -0.01 -12.24
N GLY A 26 5.18 -1.30 -12.59
CA GLY A 26 4.33 -2.30 -11.95
C GLY A 26 4.56 -2.41 -10.45
N ALA A 27 5.82 -2.45 -9.99
CA ALA A 27 6.14 -2.45 -8.57
C ALA A 27 5.66 -1.20 -7.84
N THR A 28 5.72 -0.04 -8.51
CA THR A 28 5.21 1.23 -7.98
C THR A 28 3.69 1.15 -7.81
N CYS A 29 2.96 0.71 -8.83
CA CYS A 29 1.49 0.61 -8.76
C CYS A 29 1.05 -0.30 -7.61
N VAL A 30 1.59 -1.52 -7.53
CA VAL A 30 1.22 -2.49 -6.49
C VAL A 30 1.55 -1.96 -5.09
N LEU A 31 2.74 -1.36 -4.91
CA LEU A 31 3.09 -0.80 -3.60
C LEU A 31 2.21 0.41 -3.25
N ALA A 32 1.91 1.26 -4.23
CA ALA A 32 1.07 2.43 -4.02
C ALA A 32 -0.35 2.03 -3.64
N GLU A 33 -0.95 1.04 -4.31
CA GLU A 33 -2.25 0.46 -3.92
C GLU A 33 -2.27 0.04 -2.45
N VAL A 34 -1.26 -0.72 -2.02
CA VAL A 34 -1.16 -1.20 -0.63
C VAL A 34 -1.03 -0.03 0.34
N VAL A 35 -0.16 0.94 0.05
CA VAL A 35 0.06 2.11 0.91
C VAL A 35 -1.19 2.98 1.00
N THR A 36 -1.86 3.22 -0.13
CA THR A 36 -3.13 3.97 -0.19
C THR A 36 -4.19 3.30 0.67
N MET A 37 -4.35 1.97 0.57
CA MET A 37 -5.34 1.24 1.36
C MET A 37 -5.03 1.31 2.85
N VAL A 38 -3.76 1.12 3.26
CA VAL A 38 -3.36 1.26 4.67
C VAL A 38 -3.69 2.67 5.18
N TYR A 39 -3.35 3.70 4.43
CA TYR A 39 -3.62 5.09 4.83
C TYR A 39 -5.12 5.38 4.93
N LEU A 40 -5.91 4.93 3.95
CA LEU A 40 -7.35 5.10 3.93
C LEU A 40 -8.00 4.49 5.18
N PHE A 41 -7.75 3.21 5.46
CA PHE A 41 -8.35 2.55 6.61
C PHE A 41 -7.85 3.13 7.93
N ALA A 42 -6.57 3.49 8.03
CA ALA A 42 -6.05 4.17 9.21
C ALA A 42 -6.76 5.50 9.46
N ALA A 43 -6.99 6.31 8.41
CA ALA A 43 -7.69 7.58 8.52
C ALA A 43 -9.17 7.40 8.92
N LEU A 44 -9.87 6.43 8.34
CA LEU A 44 -11.28 6.13 8.67
C LEU A 44 -11.43 5.62 10.11
N ILE A 45 -10.58 4.69 10.52
CA ILE A 45 -10.59 4.15 11.89
C ILE A 45 -10.25 5.25 12.90
N LEU A 46 -9.25 6.09 12.61
CA LEU A 46 -8.90 7.21 13.48
C LEU A 46 -10.04 8.23 13.58
N SER A 47 -10.72 8.54 12.48
CA SER A 47 -11.92 9.39 12.48
C SER A 47 -12.99 8.82 13.40
N PHE A 48 -13.26 7.51 13.32
CA PHE A 48 -14.24 6.85 14.16
C PHE A 48 -13.88 6.95 15.65
N LEU A 49 -12.63 6.64 16.01
CA LEU A 49 -12.16 6.70 17.39
C LEU A 49 -12.23 8.12 17.98
N LEU A 50 -12.06 9.15 17.15
CA LEU A 50 -12.07 10.55 17.61
C LEU A 50 -13.45 11.21 17.59
N THR A 51 -14.35 10.76 16.71
CA THR A 51 -15.61 11.48 16.42
C THR A 51 -16.87 10.62 16.52
N GLY A 52 -16.74 9.30 16.67
CA GLY A 52 -17.85 8.35 16.59
C GLY A 52 -18.34 8.07 15.16
N ASP A 53 -17.73 8.68 14.13
CA ASP A 53 -18.07 8.45 12.73
C ASP A 53 -16.82 8.21 11.87
N PHE A 54 -16.90 7.27 10.92
CA PHE A 54 -15.78 6.93 10.03
C PHE A 54 -15.41 8.06 9.09
N PHE A 55 -16.37 8.92 8.76
CA PHE A 55 -16.13 10.08 7.92
C PHE A 55 -16.15 11.35 8.76
N LEU A 56 -15.18 12.23 8.51
CA LEU A 56 -15.04 13.49 9.24
C LEU A 56 -16.38 14.28 9.26
N PRO A 57 -16.94 14.58 10.44
CA PRO A 57 -18.31 15.08 10.58
C PRO A 57 -18.56 16.45 9.94
N SER A 58 -17.52 17.26 9.74
CA SER A 58 -17.59 18.60 9.14
C SER A 58 -17.22 18.67 7.64
N THR A 59 -16.94 17.54 6.98
CA THR A 59 -16.61 17.53 5.55
C THR A 59 -17.83 17.28 4.68
N SER A 60 -18.04 18.15 3.69
CA SER A 60 -19.05 17.93 2.64
C SER A 60 -18.76 16.67 1.83
N GLY A 61 -19.78 16.06 1.22
CA GLY A 61 -19.61 14.90 0.34
C GLY A 61 -18.61 15.16 -0.79
N ARG A 62 -18.59 16.37 -1.38
CA ARG A 62 -17.62 16.76 -2.41
C ARG A 62 -16.20 16.79 -1.87
N THR A 63 -16.00 17.36 -0.68
CA THR A 63 -14.69 17.42 -0.02
C THR A 63 -14.14 16.02 0.24
N ARG A 64 -14.99 15.08 0.67
CA ARG A 64 -14.59 13.68 0.89
C ARG A 64 -14.15 13.01 -0.41
N ILE A 65 -14.87 13.23 -1.51
CA ILE A 65 -14.50 12.70 -2.84
C ILE A 65 -13.15 13.27 -3.29
N ILE A 66 -12.94 14.59 -3.14
CA ILE A 66 -11.69 15.26 -3.53
C ILE A 66 -10.52 14.71 -2.73
N ILE A 67 -10.66 14.59 -1.40
CA ILE A 67 -9.63 14.01 -0.53
C ILE A 67 -9.35 12.56 -0.93
N GLY A 68 -10.40 11.78 -1.23
CA GLY A 68 -10.27 10.39 -1.69
C GLY A 68 -9.46 10.28 -2.99
N ILE A 69 -9.80 11.09 -4.01
CA ILE A 69 -9.08 11.12 -5.29
C ILE A 69 -7.62 11.52 -5.06
N ILE A 70 -7.38 12.64 -4.39
CA ILE A 70 -6.02 13.15 -4.13
C ILE A 70 -5.21 12.11 -3.35
N GLY A 71 -5.77 11.54 -2.28
CA GLY A 71 -5.13 10.52 -1.46
C GLY A 71 -4.83 9.22 -2.21
N CYS A 72 -5.66 8.84 -3.20
CA CYS A 72 -5.42 7.67 -4.02
C CYS A 72 -4.28 7.85 -5.03
N PHE A 73 -4.17 9.04 -5.63
CA PHE A 73 -3.18 9.29 -6.69
C PHE A 73 -1.83 9.79 -6.18
N LEU A 74 -1.75 10.45 -5.02
CA LEU A 74 -0.50 11.01 -4.49
C LEU A 74 0.62 9.99 -4.22
N PRO A 75 0.34 8.77 -3.70
CA PRO A 75 1.38 7.79 -3.42
C PRO A 75 2.13 7.32 -4.66
N TRP A 76 1.48 7.32 -5.83
CA TRP A 76 2.07 6.87 -7.10
C TRP A 76 3.33 7.66 -7.51
N PRO A 77 3.26 9.00 -7.73
CA PRO A 77 4.42 9.78 -8.12
C PRO A 77 5.48 9.80 -7.00
N ILE A 78 5.09 9.84 -5.72
CA ILE A 78 6.05 9.82 -4.60
C ILE A 78 6.88 8.53 -4.63
N ILE A 79 6.22 7.36 -4.70
CA ILE A 79 6.90 6.06 -4.73
C ILE A 79 7.75 5.93 -5.99
N TYR A 80 7.21 6.34 -7.14
CA TYR A 80 7.95 6.27 -8.42
C TYR A 80 9.25 7.07 -8.38
N LEU A 81 9.20 8.31 -7.87
CA LEU A 81 10.36 9.18 -7.74
C LEU A 81 11.34 8.65 -6.69
N HIS A 82 10.83 8.10 -5.57
CA HIS A 82 11.65 7.52 -4.52
C HIS A 82 12.48 6.32 -5.00
N TYR A 83 11.86 5.41 -5.76
CA TYR A 83 12.53 4.23 -6.31
C TYR A 83 13.05 4.50 -7.73
N ASN A 84 14.09 5.33 -7.81
CA ASN A 84 14.85 5.55 -9.03
C ASN A 84 15.80 4.36 -9.34
N LYS A 85 16.37 4.34 -10.55
CA LYS A 85 17.24 3.27 -11.03
C LYS A 85 18.42 2.96 -10.09
N LYS A 86 19.07 3.99 -9.54
CA LYS A 86 20.18 3.83 -8.59
C LYS A 86 19.74 3.10 -7.32
N ARG A 87 18.61 3.51 -6.74
CA ARG A 87 18.07 2.89 -5.54
C ARG A 87 17.63 1.45 -5.81
N ILE A 88 17.02 1.18 -6.96
CA ILE A 88 16.61 -0.17 -7.37
C ILE A 88 17.82 -1.11 -7.39
N ASN A 89 18.93 -0.72 -8.01
CA ASN A 89 20.14 -1.55 -8.05
C ASN A 89 20.66 -1.90 -6.65
N VAL A 90 20.68 -0.92 -5.74
CA VAL A 90 21.05 -1.15 -4.34
C VAL A 90 20.11 -2.15 -3.66
N LEU A 91 18.80 -2.09 -3.94
CA LEU A 91 17.83 -3.05 -3.39
C LEU A 91 18.01 -4.45 -3.97
N LEU A 92 18.33 -4.57 -5.26
CA LEU A 92 18.60 -5.84 -5.92
C LEU A 92 19.81 -6.54 -5.27
N GLU A 93 20.93 -5.82 -5.11
CA GLU A 93 22.12 -6.34 -4.45
C GLU A 93 21.88 -6.70 -2.98
N LYS A 94 21.14 -5.86 -2.27
CA LYS A 94 20.85 -6.04 -0.85
C LYS A 94 19.97 -7.25 -0.57
N TYR A 95 18.97 -7.50 -1.42
CA TYR A 95 17.95 -8.52 -1.16
C TYR A 95 18.05 -9.77 -2.03
N GLN A 96 18.98 -9.87 -2.99
CA GLN A 96 19.15 -11.05 -3.85
C GLN A 96 19.20 -12.37 -3.07
N ASN A 97 19.96 -12.42 -1.97
CA ASN A 97 20.18 -13.62 -1.15
C ASN A 97 19.29 -13.67 0.10
N ASN A 98 18.22 -12.87 0.15
CA ASN A 98 17.36 -12.81 1.32
C ASN A 98 16.55 -14.12 1.46
N ARG A 99 16.65 -14.79 2.62
CA ARG A 99 15.92 -16.02 2.96
C ARG A 99 14.40 -15.91 2.74
N TYR A 100 13.83 -14.71 2.89
CA TYR A 100 12.39 -14.50 2.69
C TYR A 100 11.94 -14.59 1.23
N ASN A 101 12.87 -14.50 0.28
CA ASN A 101 12.59 -14.64 -1.16
C ASN A 101 12.05 -16.02 -1.52
N THR A 102 12.57 -17.06 -0.87
CA THR A 102 12.12 -18.45 -1.05
C THR A 102 11.00 -18.82 -0.07
N LYS A 103 10.99 -18.22 1.13
CA LYS A 103 9.96 -18.50 2.15
C LYS A 103 8.55 -18.08 1.72
N TYR A 104 8.41 -16.89 1.15
CA TYR A 104 7.11 -16.37 0.72
C TYR A 104 7.00 -16.42 -0.79
N SER A 105 5.96 -17.08 -1.31
CA SER A 105 5.71 -17.16 -2.75
C SER A 105 5.32 -15.80 -3.32
N ASP A 106 5.56 -15.60 -4.61
CA ASP A 106 5.20 -14.35 -5.30
C ASP A 106 3.70 -14.07 -5.21
N LYS A 107 2.85 -15.11 -5.29
CA LYS A 107 1.41 -15.01 -5.09
C LYS A 107 1.07 -14.53 -3.68
N ALA A 108 1.76 -15.04 -2.64
CA ALA A 108 1.53 -14.62 -1.27
C ALA A 108 1.90 -13.14 -1.07
N VAL A 109 3.02 -12.68 -1.62
CA VAL A 109 3.40 -11.26 -1.53
C VAL A 109 2.39 -10.37 -2.26
N LEU A 110 1.99 -10.76 -3.47
CA LEU A 110 0.97 -10.05 -4.24
C LEU A 110 -0.42 -10.07 -3.59
N SER A 111 -0.71 -11.02 -2.71
CA SER A 111 -2.00 -11.11 -2.03
C SER A 111 -2.23 -9.99 -1.01
N LEU A 112 -1.16 -9.28 -0.60
CA LEU A 112 -1.25 -8.15 0.33
C LEU A 112 -2.22 -7.06 -0.14
N ARG A 113 -2.33 -6.85 -1.46
CA ARG A 113 -3.30 -5.89 -2.04
C ARG A 113 -4.76 -6.24 -1.78
N TYR A 114 -5.05 -7.50 -1.44
CA TYR A 114 -6.39 -7.97 -1.07
C TYR A 114 -6.53 -8.14 0.44
N ILE A 115 -5.48 -8.59 1.12
CA ILE A 115 -5.49 -8.78 2.57
C ILE A 115 -5.68 -7.46 3.29
N VAL A 116 -4.94 -6.41 2.92
CA VAL A 116 -5.03 -5.09 3.56
C VAL A 116 -6.45 -4.53 3.53
N PRO A 117 -7.14 -4.42 2.37
CA PRO A 117 -8.50 -3.92 2.36
C PRO A 117 -9.48 -4.85 3.08
N THR A 118 -9.30 -6.17 2.99
CA THR A 118 -10.16 -7.14 3.71
C THR A 118 -10.09 -6.94 5.21
N VAL A 119 -8.88 -6.84 5.77
CA VAL A 119 -8.67 -6.59 7.20
C VAL A 119 -9.23 -5.22 7.60
N GLY A 120 -9.01 -4.20 6.77
CA GLY A 120 -9.56 -2.86 6.99
C GLY A 120 -11.10 -2.86 7.08
N LEU A 121 -11.77 -3.54 6.15
CA LEU A 121 -13.23 -3.67 6.14
C LEU A 121 -13.75 -4.44 7.37
N ILE A 122 -13.11 -5.55 7.73
CA ILE A 122 -13.48 -6.33 8.93
C ILE A 122 -13.37 -5.45 10.18
N LEU A 123 -12.28 -4.69 10.33
CA LEU A 123 -12.10 -3.78 11.46
C LEU A 123 -13.18 -2.69 11.49
N MET A 124 -13.52 -2.11 10.35
CA MET A 124 -14.61 -1.13 10.28
C MET A 124 -15.96 -1.76 10.67
N LEU A 125 -16.27 -2.98 10.24
CA LEU A 125 -17.50 -3.68 10.61
C LEU A 125 -17.58 -3.95 12.12
N ILE A 126 -16.47 -4.37 12.73
CA ILE A 126 -16.39 -4.58 14.18
C ILE A 126 -16.60 -3.25 14.91
N LEU A 127 -15.91 -2.18 14.49
CA LEU A 127 -16.02 -0.86 15.11
C LEU A 127 -17.43 -0.27 14.98
N TYR A 128 -18.10 -0.50 13.85
CA TYR A 128 -19.46 -0.03 13.63
C TYR A 128 -20.46 -0.57 14.65
N GLN A 129 -20.21 -1.72 15.27
CA GLN A 129 -21.06 -2.27 16.34
C GLN A 129 -21.04 -1.44 17.63
N PHE A 130 -20.05 -0.54 17.79
CA PHE A 130 -19.91 0.34 18.94
C PHE A 130 -20.41 1.77 18.69
N ARG A 131 -20.99 2.01 17.51
CA ARG A 131 -21.68 3.27 17.20
C ARG A 131 -23.08 3.25 17.78
#